data_AF-A0A9P8MA73-F1
#
_entry.id   AF-A0A9P8MA73-F1
#
_cell.length_a   1.000
_cell.length_b   1.000
_cell.length_c   1.000
_cell.angle_alpha   90.00
_cell.angle_beta   90.00
_cell.angle_gamma   90.00
#
_symmetry.space_group_name_H-M   'P 1'
#
loop_
_entity.id
_entity.type
_entity.pdbx_description
1 polymer ?
#
loop_
_entity_poly.entity_id
_entity_poly.type
_entity_poly.pdbx_seq_one_letter_code
_entity_poly.pdbx_strand_id
1 'polypeptide(L)'
;MTPFDPKKDDGLPGPIDIDMLLRHAYETLQFTPIAKPPCECAYCINGFYTVEAQSTFGRTGQFYCCRLSDEDAERRVLLAVRKMDNLQSALTERLDVFADILMSRWIKQSQAKREALLKEAAPDLEEKQWLLPRYWLLHPQSSLLGRLQKGRRQLLLPWLNVEVLKTNPAVLFALLRYRTAYSPQQWAAFDSQQLDQSWASGYLNVDFSPKCVVMHGHKYGSLVDWDQNAAHRADILGFPRASLVLEAQAYLMEVLHNIVTKILEGVDNS
;
A
#
# COMPACT_ATOMS: atom_id res chain seq x y z
N MET A 1 28.54 9.31 -14.53
CA MET A 1 27.41 8.45 -14.14
C MET A 1 27.84 7.01 -14.35
N THR A 2 27.94 6.22 -13.28
CA THR A 2 28.08 4.76 -13.38
C THR A 2 26.76 4.18 -13.88
N PRO A 3 26.76 3.22 -14.82
CA PRO A 3 25.55 2.54 -15.24
C PRO A 3 24.90 1.81 -14.07
N PHE A 4 23.59 1.95 -13.91
CA PHE A 4 22.80 1.16 -12.96
C PHE A 4 22.90 -0.33 -13.32
N ASP A 5 23.41 -1.17 -12.41
CA ASP A 5 23.51 -2.62 -12.58
C ASP A 5 22.48 -3.30 -11.66
N PRO A 6 21.30 -3.70 -12.20
CA PRO A 6 20.18 -4.19 -11.41
C PRO A 6 20.50 -5.42 -10.56
N LYS A 7 21.53 -6.19 -10.93
CA LYS A 7 21.92 -7.42 -10.22
C LYS A 7 22.83 -7.17 -9.02
N LYS A 8 23.62 -6.09 -9.05
CA LYS A 8 24.61 -5.80 -8.00
C LYS A 8 24.10 -4.79 -6.99
N ASP A 9 23.24 -3.88 -7.42
CA ASP A 9 22.95 -2.68 -6.63
C ASP A 9 21.84 -2.88 -5.58
N ASP A 10 21.01 -3.93 -5.65
CA ASP A 10 19.75 -4.02 -4.90
C ASP A 10 19.71 -5.03 -3.73
N GLY A 11 20.82 -5.69 -3.41
CA GLY A 11 20.96 -6.44 -2.14
C GLY A 11 19.99 -7.62 -1.92
N LEU A 12 19.29 -8.08 -2.95
CA LEU A 12 18.45 -9.27 -2.88
C LEU A 12 19.33 -10.52 -2.68
N PRO A 13 18.87 -11.54 -1.93
CA PRO A 13 19.60 -12.79 -1.80
C PRO A 13 19.91 -13.35 -3.19
N GLY A 14 21.10 -13.94 -3.35
CA GLY A 14 21.46 -14.66 -4.57
C GLY A 14 20.40 -15.68 -4.98
N PRO A 15 20.46 -16.21 -6.22
CA PRO A 15 19.37 -16.91 -6.86
C PRO A 15 18.82 -18.01 -5.93
N ILE A 16 17.63 -17.78 -5.40
CA ILE A 16 16.84 -18.80 -4.71
C ILE A 16 16.64 -19.93 -5.73
N ASP A 17 16.79 -21.19 -5.31
CA ASP A 17 16.53 -22.35 -6.18
C ASP A 17 15.01 -22.48 -6.41
N ILE A 18 14.53 -21.63 -7.32
CA ILE A 18 13.14 -21.37 -7.63
C ILE A 18 12.52 -22.52 -8.42
N ASP A 19 13.33 -23.33 -9.10
CA ASP A 19 12.88 -24.47 -9.91
C ASP A 19 12.27 -25.58 -9.04
N MET A 20 12.75 -25.71 -7.80
CA MET A 20 12.22 -26.63 -6.80
C MET A 20 10.89 -26.14 -6.20
N LEU A 21 10.77 -24.83 -5.94
CA LEU A 21 9.55 -24.21 -5.41
C LEU A 21 8.43 -24.12 -6.46
N LEU A 22 8.79 -23.83 -7.72
CA LEU A 22 7.85 -23.79 -8.83
C LEU A 22 7.30 -25.19 -9.15
N ARG A 23 8.13 -26.25 -9.10
CA ARG A 23 7.66 -27.63 -9.25
C ARG A 23 6.64 -28.01 -8.17
N HIS A 24 6.91 -27.65 -6.93
CA HIS A 24 5.99 -27.93 -5.81
C HIS A 24 4.67 -27.14 -5.93
N ALA A 25 4.71 -25.91 -6.44
CA ALA A 25 3.51 -25.12 -6.73
C ALA A 25 2.74 -25.64 -7.95
N TYR A 26 3.44 -26.13 -8.99
CA TYR A 26 2.86 -26.68 -10.22
C TYR A 26 2.14 -28.00 -10.01
N GLU A 27 2.69 -28.90 -9.19
CA GLU A 27 2.15 -30.25 -9.00
C GLU A 27 0.92 -30.29 -8.08
N THR A 28 0.68 -29.24 -7.29
CA THR A 28 -0.32 -29.30 -6.21
C THR A 28 -1.66 -28.64 -6.57
N LEU A 29 -1.75 -27.78 -7.59
CA LEU A 29 -2.89 -26.86 -7.71
C LEU A 29 -3.44 -26.69 -9.14
N GLN A 30 -4.39 -27.55 -9.52
CA GLN A 30 -5.41 -27.18 -10.51
C GLN A 30 -6.34 -26.13 -9.88
N PHE A 31 -6.05 -24.83 -10.09
CA PHE A 31 -6.90 -23.77 -9.56
C PHE A 31 -8.05 -23.43 -10.51
N THR A 32 -9.25 -23.86 -10.13
CA THR A 32 -10.51 -23.29 -10.61
C THR A 32 -10.59 -21.82 -10.18
N PRO A 33 -11.05 -20.88 -11.03
CA PRO A 33 -11.24 -19.48 -10.63
C PRO A 33 -12.10 -19.41 -9.36
N ILE A 34 -11.58 -18.70 -8.36
CA ILE A 34 -12.15 -18.71 -7.00
C ILE A 34 -13.48 -17.99 -6.96
N ALA A 35 -13.67 -16.96 -7.80
CA ALA A 35 -14.91 -16.21 -7.80
C ALA A 35 -15.21 -15.48 -9.12
N LYS A 36 -16.48 -15.45 -9.50
CA LYS A 36 -16.97 -14.60 -10.58
C LYS A 36 -17.20 -13.17 -10.05
N PRO A 37 -16.60 -12.13 -10.64
CA PRO A 37 -16.87 -10.75 -10.24
C PRO A 37 -18.30 -10.34 -10.62
N PRO A 38 -18.88 -9.32 -9.96
CA PRO A 38 -20.22 -8.82 -10.30
C PRO A 38 -20.33 -8.29 -11.73
N CYS A 39 -19.24 -7.72 -12.27
CA CYS A 39 -19.17 -7.18 -13.63
C CYS A 39 -17.70 -7.15 -14.10
N GLU A 40 -17.47 -7.34 -15.41
CA GLU A 40 -16.13 -7.33 -16.04
C GLU A 40 -15.97 -6.18 -17.05
N CYS A 41 -16.78 -5.12 -16.94
CA CYS A 41 -16.61 -3.93 -17.79
C CYS A 41 -15.30 -3.18 -17.45
N ALA A 42 -14.88 -2.28 -18.35
CA ALA A 42 -13.65 -1.51 -18.19
C ALA A 42 -13.53 -0.73 -16.87
N TYR A 43 -14.65 -0.41 -16.22
CA TYR A 43 -14.66 0.25 -14.91
C TYR A 43 -14.52 -0.76 -13.75
N CYS A 44 -15.25 -1.88 -13.82
CA CYS A 44 -15.33 -2.84 -12.71
C CYS A 44 -14.09 -3.73 -12.58
N ILE A 45 -13.31 -3.91 -13.65
CA ILE A 45 -12.02 -4.63 -13.60
C ILE A 45 -10.97 -3.95 -12.70
N ASN A 46 -11.18 -2.68 -12.34
CA ASN A 46 -10.35 -2.00 -11.35
C ASN A 46 -10.70 -2.42 -9.91
N GLY A 47 -11.93 -2.90 -9.66
CA GLY A 47 -12.37 -3.38 -8.34
C GLY A 47 -12.20 -4.88 -8.13
N PHE A 48 -12.28 -5.66 -9.21
CA PHE A 48 -12.23 -7.12 -9.19
C PHE A 48 -11.40 -7.68 -10.35
N TYR A 49 -10.74 -8.82 -10.14
CA TYR A 49 -10.08 -9.57 -11.20
C TYR A 49 -11.13 -10.30 -12.05
N THR A 50 -10.92 -10.32 -13.37
CA THR A 50 -11.75 -11.10 -14.29
C THR A 50 -11.55 -12.60 -14.05
N VAL A 51 -12.50 -13.42 -14.49
CA VAL A 51 -12.39 -14.89 -14.42
C VAL A 51 -11.16 -15.36 -15.21
N GLU A 52 -10.91 -14.77 -16.39
CA GLU A 52 -9.74 -15.08 -17.22
C GLU A 52 -8.41 -14.75 -16.53
N ALA A 53 -8.33 -13.60 -15.86
CA ALA A 53 -7.15 -13.19 -15.11
C ALA A 53 -6.84 -14.15 -13.95
N GLN A 54 -7.88 -14.67 -13.28
CA GLN A 54 -7.75 -15.65 -12.20
C GLN A 54 -7.24 -17.02 -12.68
N SER A 55 -7.60 -17.43 -13.89
CA SER A 55 -7.24 -18.75 -14.44
C SER A 55 -5.87 -18.80 -15.12
N THR A 56 -5.29 -17.65 -15.47
CA THR A 56 -4.01 -17.58 -16.19
C THR A 56 -2.82 -17.67 -15.23
N PHE A 57 -2.49 -18.89 -14.79
CA PHE A 57 -1.31 -19.11 -13.94
C PHE A 57 -0.01 -18.68 -14.66
N GLY A 58 0.88 -17.99 -13.94
CA GLY A 58 2.27 -17.77 -14.35
C GLY A 58 2.60 -16.50 -15.14
N ARG A 59 1.61 -15.72 -15.61
CA ARG A 59 1.90 -14.43 -16.31
C ARG A 59 1.55 -13.17 -15.53
N THR A 60 0.44 -13.13 -14.80
CA THR A 60 -0.06 -11.88 -14.20
C THR A 60 -0.19 -11.88 -12.67
N GLY A 61 -0.14 -13.03 -11.99
CA GLY A 61 -0.23 -13.09 -10.52
C GLY A 61 -1.58 -12.69 -9.92
N GLN A 62 -2.63 -12.52 -10.74
CA GLN A 62 -3.94 -12.00 -10.33
C GLN A 62 -4.87 -13.10 -9.83
N PHE A 63 -4.67 -13.57 -8.59
CA PHE A 63 -5.53 -14.55 -7.93
C PHE A 63 -5.92 -14.08 -6.53
N TYR A 64 -7.02 -14.63 -6.01
CA TYR A 64 -7.47 -14.38 -4.65
C TYR A 64 -6.87 -15.40 -3.68
N CYS A 65 -6.47 -14.99 -2.48
CA CYS A 65 -5.95 -15.91 -1.48
C CYS A 65 -7.08 -16.72 -0.83
N CYS A 66 -8.10 -16.03 -0.34
CA CYS A 66 -9.26 -16.64 0.29
C CYS A 66 -10.55 -15.92 -0.13
N ARG A 67 -11.69 -16.56 0.13
CA ARG A 67 -13.01 -15.91 0.10
C ARG A 67 -13.42 -15.58 1.54
N LEU A 68 -13.73 -14.31 1.80
CA LEU A 68 -14.17 -13.84 3.11
C LEU A 68 -15.69 -13.93 3.24
N SER A 69 -16.15 -14.08 4.49
CA SER A 69 -17.54 -13.78 4.84
C SER A 69 -17.77 -12.26 4.86
N ASP A 70 -19.03 -11.85 4.85
CA ASP A 70 -19.38 -10.42 4.92
C ASP A 70 -18.93 -9.81 6.26
N GLU A 71 -19.00 -10.57 7.35
CA GLU A 71 -18.57 -10.13 8.68
C GLU A 71 -17.04 -9.94 8.76
N ASP A 72 -16.26 -10.83 8.14
CA ASP A 72 -14.80 -10.70 8.12
C ASP A 72 -14.35 -9.56 7.19
N ALA A 73 -15.04 -9.37 6.07
CA ALA A 73 -14.83 -8.23 5.18
C ALA A 73 -15.13 -6.91 5.89
N GLU A 74 -16.28 -6.81 6.56
CA GLU A 74 -16.68 -5.62 7.32
C GLU A 74 -15.70 -5.33 8.44
N ARG A 75 -15.31 -6.35 9.22
CA ARG A 75 -14.32 -6.21 10.30
C ARG A 75 -13.00 -5.66 9.76
N ARG A 76 -12.50 -6.16 8.63
CA ARG A 76 -11.21 -5.71 8.07
C ARG A 76 -11.25 -4.24 7.66
N VAL A 77 -12.30 -3.83 6.97
CA VAL A 77 -12.48 -2.44 6.54
C VAL A 77 -12.61 -1.51 7.76
N LEU A 78 -13.45 -1.87 8.73
CA LEU A 78 -13.66 -1.11 9.95
C LEU A 78 -12.36 -0.94 10.76
N LEU A 79 -11.54 -1.99 10.87
CA LEU A 79 -10.24 -1.92 11.55
C LEU A 79 -9.28 -0.96 10.84
N ALA A 80 -9.23 -0.98 9.51
CA ALA A 80 -8.38 -0.07 8.74
C ALA A 80 -8.81 1.38 8.92
N VAL A 81 -10.12 1.68 8.80
CA VAL A 81 -10.68 3.02 8.98
C VAL A 81 -10.41 3.56 10.38
N ARG A 82 -10.73 2.78 11.43
CA ARG A 82 -10.45 3.18 12.82
C ARG A 82 -8.97 3.46 13.06
N LYS A 83 -8.09 2.64 12.50
CA LYS A 83 -6.63 2.86 12.62
C LYS A 83 -6.22 4.17 11.95
N MET A 84 -6.73 4.46 10.76
CA MET A 84 -6.46 5.73 10.07
C MET A 84 -6.93 6.93 10.88
N ASP A 85 -8.18 6.92 11.34
CA ASP A 85 -8.79 8.05 12.05
C ASP A 85 -8.07 8.34 13.36
N ASN A 86 -7.72 7.30 14.12
CA ASN A 86 -6.97 7.43 15.37
C ASN A 86 -5.58 8.03 15.13
N LEU A 87 -4.85 7.54 14.12
CA LEU A 87 -3.51 8.02 13.80
C LEU A 87 -3.52 9.44 13.23
N GLN A 88 -4.51 9.77 12.38
CA GLN A 88 -4.69 11.12 11.83
C GLN A 88 -5.00 12.12 12.95
N SER A 89 -5.88 11.76 13.89
CA SER A 89 -6.21 12.61 15.04
C SER A 89 -4.99 12.84 15.93
N ALA A 90 -4.28 11.77 16.30
CA ALA A 90 -3.06 11.87 17.10
C ALA A 90 -1.94 12.68 16.41
N LEU A 91 -1.81 12.55 15.09
CA LEU A 91 -0.89 13.36 14.29
C LEU A 91 -1.30 14.84 14.29
N THR A 92 -2.59 15.13 14.13
CA THR A 92 -3.12 16.50 14.10
C THR A 92 -2.86 17.20 15.42
N GLU A 93 -3.23 16.57 16.54
CA GLU A 93 -3.00 17.09 17.89
C GLU A 93 -1.52 17.40 18.15
N ARG A 94 -0.62 16.50 17.72
CA ARG A 94 0.83 16.71 17.88
C ARG A 94 1.37 17.84 17.00
N LEU A 95 0.87 17.95 15.77
CA LEU A 95 1.30 19.02 14.86
C LEU A 95 0.82 20.38 15.34
N ASP A 96 -0.37 20.47 15.95
CA ASP A 96 -0.91 21.73 16.49
C ASP A 96 -0.03 22.30 17.60
N VAL A 97 0.64 21.45 18.38
CA VAL A 97 1.51 21.87 19.49
C VAL A 97 2.98 21.99 19.08
N PHE A 98 3.48 21.04 18.28
CA PHE A 98 4.92 20.85 18.07
C PHE A 98 5.42 21.03 16.64
N ALA A 99 4.60 21.58 15.72
CA ALA A 99 5.00 21.76 14.32
C ALA A 99 6.34 22.51 14.16
N ASP A 100 6.53 23.64 14.84
CA ASP A 100 7.76 24.44 14.72
C ASP A 100 9.01 23.68 15.21
N ILE A 101 8.87 22.96 16.32
CA ILE A 101 9.95 22.14 16.90
C ILE A 101 10.28 20.98 15.94
N LEU A 102 9.26 20.30 15.43
CA LEU A 102 9.41 19.23 14.44
C LEU A 102 10.16 19.73 13.21
N MET A 103 9.74 20.86 12.64
CA MET A 103 10.35 21.45 11.45
C MET A 103 11.81 21.82 11.70
N SER A 104 12.09 22.51 12.81
CA SER A 104 13.43 22.91 13.23
C SER A 104 14.36 21.70 13.38
N ARG A 105 13.92 20.64 14.07
CA ARG A 105 14.70 19.41 14.26
C ARG A 105 14.97 18.69 12.94
N TRP A 106 13.95 18.51 12.11
CA TRP A 106 14.10 17.80 10.83
C TRP A 106 15.01 18.54 9.85
N ILE A 107 14.87 19.87 9.72
CA ILE A 107 15.68 20.69 8.82
C ILE A 107 17.15 20.69 9.27
N LYS A 108 17.42 20.74 10.58
CA LYS A 108 18.79 20.76 11.13
C LYS A 108 19.52 19.42 11.03
N GLN A 109 18.83 18.30 10.87
CA GLN A 109 19.47 17.00 10.68
C GLN A 109 20.17 16.90 9.32
N SER A 110 21.37 16.32 9.29
CA SER A 110 22.04 15.94 8.04
C SER A 110 21.30 14.79 7.36
N GLN A 111 21.52 14.60 6.05
CA GLN A 111 20.89 13.50 5.31
C GLN A 111 21.17 12.12 5.93
N ALA A 112 22.39 11.88 6.43
CA ALA A 112 22.75 10.64 7.11
C ALA A 112 21.96 10.43 8.42
N LYS A 113 21.74 11.50 9.20
CA LYS A 113 20.93 11.42 10.43
C LYS A 113 19.45 11.18 10.11
N ARG A 114 18.93 11.82 9.06
CA ARG A 114 17.56 11.58 8.58
C ARG A 114 17.38 10.14 8.12
N GLU A 115 18.33 9.60 7.36
CA GLU A 115 18.30 8.20 6.93
C GLU A 115 18.27 7.23 8.12
N ALA A 116 19.15 7.41 9.10
CA ALA A 116 19.17 6.58 10.30
C ALA A 116 17.83 6.65 11.06
N LEU A 117 17.29 7.86 11.23
CA LEU A 117 15.99 8.07 11.86
C LEU A 117 14.87 7.34 11.11
N LEU A 118 14.82 7.47 9.78
CA LEU A 118 13.80 6.82 8.95
C LEU A 118 13.89 5.29 9.03
N LYS A 119 15.10 4.73 9.02
CA LYS A 119 15.34 3.29 9.16
C LYS A 119 14.90 2.75 10.52
N GLU A 120 14.98 3.56 11.57
CA GLU A 120 14.51 3.20 12.91
C GLU A 120 12.98 3.37 13.04
N ALA A 121 12.42 4.49 12.57
CA ALA A 121 11.00 4.79 12.71
C ALA A 121 10.09 3.98 11.75
N ALA A 122 10.61 3.61 10.57
CA ALA A 122 9.88 2.90 9.53
C ALA A 122 10.79 1.87 8.82
N PRO A 123 11.15 0.75 9.48
CA PRO A 123 12.12 -0.22 8.96
C PRO A 123 11.68 -0.96 7.68
N ASP A 124 10.37 -0.99 7.42
CA ASP A 124 9.80 -1.58 6.21
C ASP A 124 9.67 -0.61 5.04
N LEU A 125 10.05 0.66 5.24
CA LEU A 125 10.02 1.65 4.16
C LEU A 125 11.05 1.30 3.08
N GLU A 126 10.70 1.51 1.82
CA GLU A 126 11.62 1.26 0.72
C GLU A 126 12.82 2.22 0.79
N GLU A 127 14.03 1.70 0.55
CA GLU A 127 15.24 2.52 0.65
C GLU A 127 15.40 3.44 -0.57
N LYS A 128 15.13 2.93 -1.77
CA LYS A 128 15.44 3.60 -3.04
C LYS A 128 14.19 3.97 -3.84
N GLN A 129 14.33 5.00 -4.67
CA GLN A 129 13.29 5.34 -5.65
C GLN A 129 13.04 4.23 -6.68
N TRP A 130 11.98 4.42 -7.47
CA TRP A 130 11.67 3.60 -8.65
C TRP A 130 11.44 2.11 -8.34
N LEU A 131 10.81 1.81 -7.19
CA LEU A 131 10.50 0.44 -6.79
C LEU A 131 9.77 -0.33 -7.89
N LEU A 132 8.69 0.22 -8.45
CA LEU A 132 7.88 -0.46 -9.47
C LEU A 132 8.66 -0.77 -10.76
N PRO A 133 9.40 0.18 -11.38
CA PRO A 133 10.29 -0.14 -12.49
C PRO A 133 11.33 -1.21 -12.15
N ARG A 134 11.93 -1.17 -10.94
CA ARG A 134 12.89 -2.19 -10.51
C ARG A 134 12.22 -3.56 -10.36
N TYR A 135 11.01 -3.60 -9.81
CA TYR A 135 10.19 -4.81 -9.70
C TYR A 135 9.81 -5.41 -11.05
N TRP A 136 9.50 -4.56 -12.03
CA TRP A 136 9.11 -4.96 -13.37
C TRP A 136 10.30 -5.47 -14.20
N LEU A 137 11.44 -4.77 -14.13
CA LEU A 137 12.64 -5.09 -14.90
C LEU A 137 13.40 -6.33 -14.38
N LEU A 138 13.25 -6.67 -13.10
CA LEU A 138 13.98 -7.76 -12.43
C LEU A 138 13.29 -9.14 -12.51
N HIS A 139 12.53 -9.41 -13.59
CA HIS A 139 11.98 -10.73 -13.98
C HIS A 139 10.72 -11.26 -13.25
N PRO A 140 9.93 -12.17 -13.91
CA PRO A 140 8.56 -12.55 -13.54
C PRO A 140 8.39 -13.34 -12.22
N GLN A 141 9.47 -13.56 -11.46
CA GLN A 141 9.44 -14.19 -10.14
C GLN A 141 9.11 -13.21 -8.99
N SER A 142 8.92 -11.92 -9.31
CA SER A 142 8.65 -10.83 -8.35
C SER A 142 7.33 -10.95 -7.59
N SER A 143 6.39 -11.77 -8.06
CA SER A 143 5.11 -12.06 -7.37
C SER A 143 5.28 -12.74 -6.00
N LEU A 144 6.47 -13.28 -5.68
CA LEU A 144 6.76 -13.89 -4.37
C LEU A 144 7.28 -12.87 -3.34
N LEU A 145 7.98 -11.82 -3.77
CA LEU A 145 8.54 -10.80 -2.87
C LEU A 145 7.45 -9.91 -2.25
N GLY A 146 6.38 -9.62 -2.99
CA GLY A 146 5.20 -8.89 -2.48
C GLY A 146 4.39 -9.68 -1.45
N ARG A 147 4.67 -10.98 -1.29
CA ARG A 147 4.04 -11.86 -0.30
C ARG A 147 4.72 -11.80 1.07
N LEU A 148 5.94 -11.26 1.15
CA LEU A 148 6.58 -10.93 2.41
C LEU A 148 5.99 -9.62 2.94
N GLN A 149 5.77 -9.52 4.26
CA GLN A 149 5.14 -8.35 4.88
C GLN A 149 5.85 -7.02 4.53
N LYS A 150 7.19 -7.04 4.50
CA LYS A 150 8.00 -5.88 4.08
C LYS A 150 7.74 -5.51 2.62
N GLY A 151 7.79 -6.47 1.70
CA GLY A 151 7.52 -6.25 0.28
C GLY A 151 6.11 -5.73 0.02
N ARG A 152 5.11 -6.26 0.76
CA ARG A 152 3.73 -5.75 0.72
C ARG A 152 3.67 -4.28 1.10
N ARG A 153 4.26 -3.90 2.23
CA ARG A 153 4.31 -2.50 2.72
C ARG A 153 4.96 -1.55 1.72
N GLN A 154 6.04 -1.97 1.09
CA GLN A 154 6.72 -1.20 0.05
C GLN A 154 5.86 -1.02 -1.21
N LEU A 155 5.16 -2.09 -1.65
CA LEU A 155 4.28 -2.06 -2.81
C LEU A 155 2.94 -1.34 -2.57
N LEU A 156 2.53 -1.15 -1.32
CA LEU A 156 1.39 -0.30 -0.95
C LEU A 156 1.72 1.19 -1.11
N LEU A 157 2.98 1.58 -0.87
CA LEU A 157 3.43 2.97 -0.97
C LEU A 157 4.72 3.07 -1.82
N PRO A 158 4.69 2.67 -3.10
CA PRO A 158 5.91 2.56 -3.93
C PRO A 158 6.58 3.91 -4.20
N TRP A 159 5.86 5.01 -3.98
CA TRP A 159 6.32 6.39 -4.13
C TRP A 159 6.97 6.95 -2.84
N LEU A 160 6.76 6.33 -1.68
CA LEU A 160 7.33 6.76 -0.40
C LEU A 160 8.56 5.93 -0.06
N ASN A 161 9.73 6.57 0.00
CA ASN A 161 11.01 5.91 0.26
C ASN A 161 11.97 6.80 1.05
N VAL A 162 12.98 6.17 1.64
CA VAL A 162 14.00 6.82 2.46
C VAL A 162 14.80 7.85 1.65
N GLU A 163 15.17 7.51 0.41
CA GLU A 163 15.92 8.39 -0.48
C GLU A 163 15.22 9.74 -0.71
N VAL A 164 13.92 9.76 -0.98
CA VAL A 164 13.14 11.00 -1.15
C VAL A 164 13.11 11.80 0.14
N LEU A 165 12.74 11.17 1.25
CA LEU A 165 12.53 11.86 2.52
C LEU A 165 13.84 12.44 3.08
N LYS A 166 14.96 11.71 2.97
CA LYS A 166 16.26 12.22 3.47
C LYS A 166 16.79 13.37 2.62
N THR A 167 16.58 13.31 1.30
CA THR A 167 17.14 14.26 0.33
C THR A 167 16.37 15.58 0.33
N ASN A 168 15.03 15.52 0.30
CA ASN A 168 14.19 16.71 0.29
C ASN A 168 13.34 16.80 1.57
N PRO A 169 13.75 17.61 2.57
CA PRO A 169 13.05 17.69 3.84
C PRO A 169 11.62 18.25 3.72
N ALA A 170 11.33 19.02 2.67
CA ALA A 170 10.00 19.60 2.46
C ALA A 170 8.93 18.56 2.13
N VAL A 171 9.32 17.39 1.60
CA VAL A 171 8.38 16.31 1.26
C VAL A 171 7.67 15.80 2.51
N LEU A 172 8.39 15.62 3.61
CA LEU A 172 7.78 15.20 4.88
C LEU A 172 6.73 16.21 5.36
N PHE A 173 7.03 17.50 5.27
CA PHE A 173 6.10 18.56 5.69
C PHE A 173 4.86 18.64 4.80
N ALA A 174 5.05 18.49 3.49
CA ALA A 174 3.93 18.42 2.56
C ALA A 174 3.03 17.23 2.90
N LEU A 175 3.61 16.04 3.11
CA LEU A 175 2.84 14.85 3.49
C LEU A 175 2.08 15.05 4.79
N LEU A 176 2.73 15.57 5.84
CA LEU A 176 2.09 15.84 7.12
C LEU A 176 0.93 16.83 6.95
N ARG A 177 1.18 17.98 6.32
CA ARG A 177 0.15 19.02 6.11
C ARG A 177 -1.05 18.50 5.33
N TYR A 178 -0.81 17.85 4.20
CA TYR A 178 -1.89 17.44 3.29
C TYR A 178 -2.63 16.19 3.77
N ARG A 179 -1.95 15.29 4.51
CA ARG A 179 -2.60 14.10 5.05
C ARG A 179 -3.32 14.31 6.37
N THR A 180 -3.06 15.39 7.10
CA THR A 180 -3.86 15.76 8.28
C THR A 180 -4.95 16.80 7.99
N ALA A 181 -4.75 17.66 6.98
CA ALA A 181 -5.74 18.69 6.64
C ALA A 181 -7.01 18.17 5.94
N TYR A 182 -6.93 16.99 5.33
CA TYR A 182 -7.99 16.42 4.50
C TYR A 182 -8.34 15.01 4.96
N SER A 183 -9.63 14.68 4.88
CA SER A 183 -10.13 13.37 5.25
C SER A 183 -9.61 12.27 4.30
N PRO A 184 -9.46 11.01 4.76
CA PRO A 184 -8.95 9.91 3.93
C PRO A 184 -9.71 9.70 2.61
N GLN A 185 -11.03 9.94 2.60
CA GLN A 185 -11.85 9.86 1.39
C GLN A 185 -11.40 10.81 0.26
N GLN A 186 -10.84 11.98 0.58
CA GLN A 186 -10.39 12.95 -0.42
C GLN A 186 -9.13 12.48 -1.14
N TRP A 187 -8.41 11.52 -0.55
CA TRP A 187 -7.23 10.90 -1.13
C TRP A 187 -7.50 9.54 -1.77
N ALA A 188 -8.69 8.96 -1.57
CA ALA A 188 -9.00 7.59 -1.97
C ALA A 188 -8.76 7.32 -3.46
N ALA A 189 -9.17 8.26 -4.34
CA ALA A 189 -8.94 8.13 -5.78
C ALA A 189 -7.45 8.16 -6.15
N PHE A 190 -6.70 9.10 -5.57
CA PHE A 190 -5.25 9.20 -5.77
C PHE A 190 -4.53 7.94 -5.26
N ASP A 191 -4.85 7.51 -4.04
CA ASP A 191 -4.22 6.34 -3.41
C ASP A 191 -4.56 5.05 -4.18
N SER A 192 -5.77 4.93 -4.72
CA SER A 192 -6.12 3.84 -5.64
C SER A 192 -5.23 3.87 -6.89
N GLN A 193 -5.08 5.03 -7.55
CA GLN A 193 -4.24 5.15 -8.75
C GLN A 193 -2.78 4.75 -8.50
N GLN A 194 -2.23 5.07 -7.32
CA GLN A 194 -0.86 4.67 -6.97
C GLN A 194 -0.65 3.14 -6.94
N LEU A 195 -1.73 2.37 -6.81
CA LEU A 195 -1.70 0.93 -6.76
C LEU A 195 -2.02 0.26 -8.10
N ASP A 196 -2.25 1.01 -9.19
CA ASP A 196 -2.74 0.47 -10.48
C ASP A 196 -1.77 -0.55 -11.06
N GLN A 197 -0.46 -0.24 -11.07
CA GLN A 197 0.55 -1.16 -11.57
C GLN A 197 0.62 -2.44 -10.74
N SER A 198 0.62 -2.32 -9.40
CA SER A 198 0.67 -3.46 -8.48
C SER A 198 -0.56 -4.38 -8.64
N TRP A 199 -1.71 -3.80 -8.95
CA TRP A 199 -2.96 -4.53 -9.20
C TRP A 199 -3.00 -5.20 -10.57
N ALA A 200 -2.65 -4.46 -11.62
CA ALA A 200 -2.57 -4.99 -12.97
C ALA A 200 -1.53 -6.12 -13.10
N SER A 201 -0.50 -6.10 -12.24
CA SER A 201 0.57 -7.10 -12.21
C SER A 201 0.40 -8.15 -11.10
N GLY A 202 -0.70 -8.12 -10.34
CA GLY A 202 -0.98 -9.10 -9.28
C GLY A 202 0.13 -9.21 -8.22
N TYR A 203 0.83 -8.11 -7.90
CA TYR A 203 1.95 -8.12 -6.96
C TYR A 203 1.53 -8.25 -5.50
N LEU A 204 0.28 -7.89 -5.20
CA LEU A 204 -0.28 -7.90 -3.86
C LEU A 204 -1.30 -9.02 -3.73
N ASN A 205 -1.10 -9.88 -2.74
CA ASN A 205 -2.11 -10.83 -2.29
C ASN A 205 -3.38 -10.08 -1.85
N VAL A 206 -4.54 -10.54 -2.32
CA VAL A 206 -5.84 -9.96 -1.98
C VAL A 206 -6.85 -11.06 -1.72
N ASP A 207 -7.79 -10.80 -0.81
CA ASP A 207 -8.91 -11.71 -0.54
C ASP A 207 -10.15 -11.28 -1.31
N PHE A 208 -11.01 -12.24 -1.64
CA PHE A 208 -12.26 -12.01 -2.33
C PHE A 208 -13.43 -11.81 -1.35
N SER A 209 -14.21 -10.76 -1.57
CA SER A 209 -15.59 -10.63 -1.13
C SER A 209 -16.38 -10.04 -2.30
N PRO A 210 -17.62 -10.47 -2.57
CA PRO A 210 -18.43 -9.90 -3.65
C PRO A 210 -18.91 -8.47 -3.34
N LYS A 211 -18.74 -8.01 -2.09
CA LYS A 211 -19.13 -6.69 -1.63
C LYS A 211 -18.22 -5.61 -2.19
N CYS A 212 -18.67 -4.37 -2.03
CA CYS A 212 -17.91 -3.17 -2.31
C CYS A 212 -17.73 -2.34 -1.05
N VAL A 213 -16.81 -1.40 -1.10
CA VAL A 213 -16.58 -0.42 -0.03
C VAL A 213 -16.89 0.96 -0.58
N VAL A 214 -17.60 1.78 0.20
CA VAL A 214 -17.84 3.18 -0.12
C VAL A 214 -16.52 3.95 -0.08
N MET A 215 -16.15 4.58 -1.18
CA MET A 215 -14.88 5.31 -1.35
C MET A 215 -15.03 6.83 -1.26
N HIS A 216 -16.25 7.33 -1.09
CA HIS A 216 -16.54 8.75 -0.96
C HIS A 216 -17.79 9.02 -0.10
N GLY A 217 -17.81 10.15 0.60
CA GLY A 217 -18.90 10.62 1.44
C GLY A 217 -18.84 10.15 2.90
N HIS A 218 -19.90 10.46 3.64
CA HIS A 218 -20.02 10.19 5.08
C HIS A 218 -19.99 8.70 5.46
N LYS A 219 -20.16 7.80 4.49
CA LYS A 219 -20.07 6.34 4.67
C LYS A 219 -18.73 5.77 4.23
N TYR A 220 -17.70 6.60 4.03
CA TYR A 220 -16.36 6.13 3.63
C TYR A 220 -15.91 4.94 4.46
N GLY A 221 -15.52 3.85 3.80
CA GLY A 221 -15.15 2.62 4.49
C GLY A 221 -16.34 1.81 5.03
N SER A 222 -17.56 2.01 4.54
CA SER A 222 -18.68 1.10 4.82
C SER A 222 -18.75 0.01 3.76
N LEU A 223 -19.04 -1.22 4.18
CA LEU A 223 -19.29 -2.35 3.28
C LEU A 223 -20.71 -2.27 2.71
N VAL A 224 -20.88 -2.44 1.41
CA VAL A 224 -22.16 -2.37 0.70
C VAL A 224 -22.24 -3.42 -0.40
N ASP A 225 -23.46 -3.72 -0.85
CA ASP A 225 -23.66 -4.52 -2.04
C ASP A 225 -23.16 -3.80 -3.30
N TRP A 226 -22.77 -4.58 -4.31
CA TRP A 226 -22.38 -4.02 -5.60
C TRP A 226 -23.60 -3.38 -6.27
N ASP A 227 -23.44 -2.12 -6.67
CA ASP A 227 -24.38 -1.37 -7.51
C ASP A 227 -23.63 -0.82 -8.72
N GLN A 228 -24.18 -1.06 -9.92
CA GLN A 228 -23.52 -0.69 -11.17
C GLN A 228 -23.26 0.80 -11.29
N ASN A 229 -24.26 1.63 -10.95
CA ASN A 229 -24.16 3.07 -11.13
C ASN A 229 -23.18 3.69 -10.14
N ALA A 230 -23.23 3.25 -8.88
CA ALA A 230 -22.27 3.66 -7.85
C ALA A 230 -20.84 3.23 -8.20
N ALA A 231 -20.65 1.99 -8.69
CA ALA A 231 -19.34 1.50 -9.09
C ALA A 231 -18.77 2.29 -10.29
N HIS A 232 -19.59 2.58 -11.30
CA HIS A 232 -19.16 3.33 -12.49
C HIS A 232 -18.87 4.80 -12.20
N ARG A 233 -19.47 5.39 -11.15
CA ARG A 233 -19.13 6.73 -10.66
C ARG A 233 -17.95 6.75 -9.69
N ALA A 234 -17.39 5.58 -9.35
CA ALA A 234 -16.37 5.41 -8.32
C ALA A 234 -16.82 5.82 -6.89
N ASP A 235 -18.13 5.85 -6.62
CA ASP A 235 -18.68 6.03 -5.27
C ASP A 235 -18.38 4.82 -4.38
N ILE A 236 -18.33 3.63 -5.00
CA ILE A 236 -17.96 2.37 -4.38
C ILE A 236 -16.86 1.69 -5.20
N LEU A 237 -16.05 0.87 -4.53
CA LEU A 237 -15.00 0.08 -5.16
C LEU A 237 -15.08 -1.36 -4.67
N GLY A 238 -14.83 -2.31 -5.57
CA GLY A 238 -14.81 -3.74 -5.23
C GLY A 238 -13.90 -4.02 -4.03
N PHE A 239 -14.39 -4.81 -3.08
CA PHE A 239 -13.70 -5.06 -1.81
C PHE A 239 -12.21 -5.41 -1.96
N PRO A 240 -11.79 -6.30 -2.89
CA PRO A 240 -10.39 -6.69 -2.97
C PRO A 240 -9.47 -5.49 -3.23
N ARG A 241 -9.84 -4.62 -4.16
CA ARG A 241 -9.09 -3.39 -4.45
C ARG A 241 -9.22 -2.37 -3.32
N ALA A 242 -10.44 -2.13 -2.83
CA ALA A 242 -10.68 -1.14 -1.80
C ALA A 242 -9.91 -1.45 -0.50
N SER A 243 -9.78 -2.74 -0.15
CA SER A 243 -9.01 -3.18 1.01
C SER A 243 -7.54 -2.75 0.92
N LEU A 244 -6.93 -2.78 -0.27
CA LEU A 244 -5.56 -2.31 -0.48
C LEU A 244 -5.44 -0.79 -0.30
N VAL A 245 -6.43 -0.03 -0.76
CA VAL A 245 -6.44 1.44 -0.61
C VAL A 245 -6.46 1.80 0.87
N LEU A 246 -7.38 1.20 1.63
CA LEU A 246 -7.50 1.45 3.08
C LEU A 246 -6.25 0.98 3.83
N GLU A 247 -5.68 -0.16 3.45
CA GLU A 247 -4.43 -0.64 4.05
C GLU A 247 -3.25 0.29 3.76
N ALA A 248 -3.12 0.79 2.52
CA ALA A 248 -2.07 1.75 2.14
C ALA A 248 -2.20 3.07 2.91
N GLN A 249 -3.41 3.60 3.05
CA GLN A 249 -3.67 4.82 3.81
C GLN A 249 -3.39 4.62 5.32
N ALA A 250 -3.82 3.51 5.90
CA ALA A 250 -3.52 3.17 7.29
C ALA A 250 -2.02 3.01 7.54
N TYR A 251 -1.31 2.37 6.61
CA TYR A 251 0.14 2.24 6.68
C TYR A 251 0.86 3.58 6.52
N LEU A 252 0.39 4.46 5.64
CA LEU A 252 0.95 5.81 5.49
C LEU A 252 0.81 6.60 6.80
N MET A 253 -0.35 6.54 7.45
CA MET A 253 -0.56 7.22 8.73
C MET A 253 0.36 6.65 9.82
N GLU A 254 0.56 5.33 9.84
CA GLU A 254 1.49 4.66 10.77
C GLU A 254 2.92 5.16 10.57
N VAL A 255 3.40 5.18 9.31
CA VAL A 255 4.74 5.65 8.97
C VAL A 255 4.93 7.12 9.39
N LEU A 256 3.99 8.00 9.05
CA LEU A 256 4.07 9.41 9.40
C LEU A 256 4.05 9.62 10.92
N HIS A 257 3.16 8.91 11.62
CA HIS A 257 3.07 8.96 13.08
C HIS A 257 4.39 8.53 13.75
N ASN A 258 4.99 7.42 13.29
CA ASN A 258 6.24 6.93 13.86
C ASN A 258 7.41 7.90 13.60
N ILE A 259 7.50 8.46 12.39
CA ILE A 259 8.53 9.46 12.05
C ILE A 259 8.38 10.71 12.94
N VAL A 260 7.16 11.23 13.08
CA VAL A 260 6.88 12.39 13.94
C VAL A 260 7.24 12.09 15.40
N THR A 261 6.80 10.93 15.91
CA THR A 261 7.15 10.47 17.27
C THR A 261 8.66 10.49 17.46
N LYS A 262 9.41 9.93 16.51
CA LYS A 262 10.86 9.82 16.59
C LYS A 262 11.57 11.17 16.55
N ILE A 263 11.11 12.10 15.71
CA ILE A 263 11.67 13.46 15.64
C ILE A 263 11.43 14.23 16.94
N LEU A 264 10.27 14.01 17.57
CA LEU A 264 9.83 14.69 18.79
C LEU A 264 10.25 13.95 20.08
N GLU A 265 11.02 12.87 20.00
CA GLU A 265 11.54 12.20 21.21
C GLU A 265 12.24 13.20 22.14
N GLY A 266 11.93 13.10 23.44
CA GLY A 266 12.45 14.00 24.47
C GLY A 266 11.86 15.42 24.47
N VAL A 267 10.72 15.65 23.79
CA VAL A 267 9.89 16.84 24.02
C VAL A 267 8.79 16.45 25.00
N ASP A 268 8.76 17.07 26.17
CA ASP A 268 7.71 16.83 27.16
C ASP A 268 6.39 17.48 26.72
N ASN A 269 5.30 16.73 26.83
CA ASN A 269 3.94 17.26 26.68
C ASN A 269 3.68 18.15 27.90
N SER A 270 3.97 19.45 27.77
CA SER A 270 3.68 20.45 28.81
C SER A 270 2.19 20.69 28.95
#